data_AF-A0A948AN90-F1
#
_entry.id   AF-A0A948AN90-F1
#
_cell.length_a   1.000
_cell.length_b   1.000
_cell.length_c   1.000
_cell.angle_alpha   90.00
_cell.angle_beta   90.00
_cell.angle_gamma   90.00
#
_symmetry.space_group_name_H-M   'P 1'
#
loop_
_entity.id
_entity.type
_entity.pdbx_description
1 polymer ?
#
loop_
_entity_poly.entity_id
_entity_poly.type
_entity_poly.pdbx_seq_one_letter_code
_entity_poly.pdbx_strand_id
1 'polypeptide(L)'
;MPSKVLDHARELIARRSITPDDAGCQAWLMARLEALGFTAETVNQGGVNNFWARRGTSAPLICFAGHTDVVPTGPLEQWSSDPFAPVERDGQLYGRGAADMKGSIAAWLAAVEEFLAEHPEHPGSIAWLITSDEEGPAIDGTVRVVEMLAARNERIDACIVGEPTCNTTFGDIMKNGRRGSLHGRLRVKGIQAHIAYPHLGKNPVHLAAPAIAELAATEWDAGNEYFPPTTWQI
;
A
#
# COMPACT_ATOMS: atom_id res chain seq x y z
N MET A 1 -19.80 19.12 14.71
CA MET A 1 -20.08 19.12 13.25
C MET A 1 -19.86 17.70 12.74
N PRO A 2 -20.50 17.25 11.64
CA PRO A 2 -20.06 16.02 10.98
C PRO A 2 -18.59 16.13 10.59
N SER A 3 -17.84 15.04 10.72
CA SER A 3 -16.40 15.03 10.40
C SER A 3 -16.21 14.76 8.91
N LYS A 4 -15.66 15.73 8.18
CA LYS A 4 -15.28 15.57 6.77
C LYS A 4 -14.47 14.29 6.54
N VAL A 5 -13.54 13.98 7.46
CA VAL A 5 -12.71 12.76 7.42
C VAL A 5 -13.58 11.51 7.41
N LEU A 6 -14.59 11.42 8.29
CA LEU A 6 -15.48 10.26 8.34
C LEU A 6 -16.36 10.15 7.10
N ASP A 7 -16.83 11.27 6.57
CA ASP A 7 -17.69 11.29 5.39
C ASP A 7 -16.91 10.92 4.11
N HIS A 8 -15.69 11.44 3.95
CA HIS A 8 -14.76 11.03 2.88
C HIS A 8 -14.35 9.55 3.02
N ALA A 9 -14.08 9.08 4.25
CA ALA A 9 -13.71 7.69 4.49
C ALA A 9 -14.86 6.74 4.16
N ARG A 10 -16.09 7.05 4.58
CA ARG A 10 -17.30 6.29 4.23
C ARG A 10 -17.47 6.18 2.71
N GLU A 11 -17.35 7.31 2.01
CA GLU A 11 -17.51 7.39 0.56
C GLU A 11 -16.50 6.48 -0.15
N LEU A 12 -15.21 6.53 0.24
CA LEU A 12 -14.19 5.64 -0.31
C LEU A 12 -14.42 4.16 0.07
N ILE A 13 -14.76 3.86 1.32
CA ILE A 13 -14.99 2.47 1.80
C ILE A 13 -16.20 1.83 1.12
N ALA A 14 -17.23 2.59 0.77
CA ALA A 14 -18.42 2.08 0.09
C ALA A 14 -18.14 1.53 -1.33
N ARG A 15 -17.01 1.88 -1.93
CA ARG A 15 -16.57 1.40 -3.25
C ARG A 15 -15.84 0.06 -3.12
N ARG A 16 -16.31 -0.94 -3.86
CA ARG A 16 -15.82 -2.33 -3.83
C ARG A 16 -14.54 -2.55 -4.64
N SER A 17 -13.53 -1.72 -4.38
CA SER A 17 -12.27 -1.67 -5.11
C SER A 17 -11.33 -2.84 -4.78
N ILE A 18 -11.72 -4.07 -5.09
CA ILE A 18 -10.81 -5.23 -4.94
C ILE A 18 -9.74 -5.15 -6.02
N THR A 19 -8.47 -5.28 -5.65
CA THR A 19 -7.30 -5.18 -6.55
C THR A 19 -7.49 -6.00 -7.84
N PRO A 20 -7.31 -5.41 -9.05
CA PRO A 20 -6.87 -4.05 -9.34
C PRO A 20 -7.99 -3.04 -9.66
N ASP A 21 -9.27 -3.34 -9.34
CA ASP A 21 -10.39 -2.46 -9.65
C ASP A 21 -10.41 -1.23 -8.71
N ASP A 22 -10.38 -0.02 -9.27
CA ASP A 22 -10.53 1.24 -8.54
C ASP A 22 -11.97 1.47 -8.03
N ALA A 23 -12.98 0.86 -8.66
CA ALA A 23 -14.41 1.06 -8.38
C ALA A 23 -14.84 2.55 -8.29
N GLY A 24 -14.14 3.44 -9.00
CA GLY A 24 -14.42 4.88 -9.03
C GLY A 24 -13.92 5.68 -7.81
N CYS A 25 -12.94 5.17 -7.06
CA CYS A 25 -12.31 5.93 -5.98
C CYS A 25 -11.48 7.10 -6.54
N GLN A 26 -10.60 6.82 -7.51
CA GLN A 26 -9.72 7.82 -8.13
C GLN A 26 -10.51 8.89 -8.88
N ALA A 27 -11.56 8.51 -9.62
CA ALA A 27 -12.42 9.49 -10.31
C ALA A 27 -13.10 10.47 -9.33
N TRP A 28 -13.57 9.99 -8.18
CA TRP A 28 -14.15 10.82 -7.13
C TRP A 28 -13.10 11.72 -6.45
N LEU A 29 -11.90 11.17 -6.19
CA LEU A 29 -10.82 11.91 -5.55
C LEU A 29 -10.26 13.01 -6.47
N MET A 30 -10.02 12.71 -7.75
CA MET A 30 -9.59 13.69 -8.75
C MET A 30 -10.57 14.85 -8.87
N ALA A 31 -11.89 14.58 -8.99
CA ALA A 31 -12.89 15.65 -9.08
C ALA A 31 -12.88 16.61 -7.88
N ARG A 32 -12.56 16.12 -6.67
CA ARG A 32 -12.37 16.96 -5.48
C ARG A 32 -11.06 17.76 -5.53
N LEU A 33 -9.96 17.13 -5.92
CA LEU A 33 -8.66 17.79 -6.04
C LEU A 33 -8.68 18.87 -7.14
N GLU A 34 -9.35 18.62 -8.27
CA GLU A 34 -9.58 19.61 -9.33
C GLU A 34 -10.38 20.83 -8.84
N ALA A 35 -11.41 20.61 -8.02
CA ALA A 35 -12.15 21.69 -7.36
C ALA A 35 -11.29 22.51 -6.37
N LEU A 36 -10.18 21.94 -5.87
CA LEU A 36 -9.15 22.62 -5.07
C LEU A 36 -8.00 23.18 -5.93
N GLY A 37 -8.12 23.16 -7.26
CA GLY A 37 -7.14 23.70 -8.20
C GLY A 37 -5.87 22.84 -8.35
N PHE A 38 -5.97 21.52 -8.15
CA PHE A 38 -4.95 20.58 -8.63
C PHE A 38 -5.19 20.29 -10.12
N THR A 39 -4.12 20.09 -10.88
CA THR A 39 -4.18 19.46 -12.21
C THR A 39 -3.93 17.96 -12.04
N ALA A 40 -4.86 17.12 -12.51
CA ALA A 40 -4.74 15.66 -12.47
C ALA A 40 -4.36 15.07 -13.84
N GLU A 41 -3.59 13.99 -13.83
CA GLU A 41 -3.11 13.22 -14.97
C GLU A 41 -3.22 11.72 -14.66
N THR A 42 -3.98 10.98 -15.47
CA THR A 42 -4.16 9.53 -15.31
C THR A 42 -3.05 8.75 -16.01
N VAL A 43 -2.51 7.73 -15.35
CA VAL A 43 -1.40 6.89 -15.84
C VAL A 43 -1.82 5.41 -15.82
N ASN A 44 -2.86 5.08 -16.58
CA ASN A 44 -3.50 3.76 -16.53
C ASN A 44 -2.77 2.77 -17.45
N GLN A 45 -2.41 1.59 -16.92
CA GLN A 45 -1.68 0.56 -17.65
C GLN A 45 -2.05 -0.84 -17.10
N GLY A 46 -2.07 -1.87 -17.95
CA GLY A 46 -2.28 -3.26 -17.50
C GLY A 46 -3.68 -3.58 -16.94
N GLY A 47 -4.61 -2.62 -16.93
CA GLY A 47 -5.88 -2.70 -16.20
C GLY A 47 -5.84 -2.07 -14.80
N VAL A 48 -4.68 -1.55 -14.39
CA VAL A 48 -4.48 -0.74 -13.18
C VAL A 48 -4.75 0.72 -13.51
N ASN A 49 -5.53 1.39 -12.67
CA ASN A 49 -5.70 2.84 -12.68
C ASN A 49 -4.67 3.51 -11.76
N ASN A 50 -4.06 4.58 -12.24
CA ASN A 50 -3.21 5.45 -11.43
C ASN A 50 -3.51 6.91 -11.74
N PHE A 51 -3.27 7.82 -10.80
CA PHE A 51 -3.17 9.24 -11.12
C PHE A 51 -2.04 9.95 -10.38
N TRP A 52 -1.51 10.98 -11.05
CA TRP A 52 -0.71 12.04 -10.46
C TRP A 52 -1.55 13.32 -10.46
N ALA A 53 -1.75 13.96 -9.31
CA ALA A 53 -2.37 15.28 -9.25
C ALA A 53 -1.48 16.26 -8.51
N ARG A 54 -1.32 17.48 -9.04
CA ARG A 54 -0.43 18.49 -8.46
C ARG A 54 -1.06 19.88 -8.44
N ARG A 55 -0.91 20.59 -7.32
CA ARG A 55 -1.17 22.03 -7.15
C ARG A 55 0.15 22.74 -6.87
N GLY A 56 0.39 23.87 -7.54
CA GLY A 56 1.65 24.62 -7.45
C GLY A 56 2.75 24.10 -8.37
N THR A 57 3.73 24.94 -8.68
CA THR A 57 4.82 24.65 -9.64
C THR A 57 6.23 24.77 -9.04
N SER A 58 6.36 25.24 -7.79
CA SER A 58 7.64 25.49 -7.12
C SER A 58 7.95 24.46 -6.02
N ALA A 59 9.24 24.35 -5.66
CA ALA A 59 9.67 23.60 -4.49
C ALA A 59 9.35 24.38 -3.19
N PRO A 60 9.17 23.71 -2.03
CA PRO A 60 9.18 22.26 -1.87
C PRO A 60 7.93 21.58 -2.44
N LEU A 61 8.09 20.44 -3.10
CA LEU A 61 7.00 19.56 -3.50
C LEU A 61 6.78 18.47 -2.44
N ILE A 62 5.64 18.52 -1.75
CA ILE A 62 5.20 17.49 -0.80
C ILE A 62 4.18 16.59 -1.51
N CYS A 63 4.41 15.28 -1.52
CA CYS A 63 3.54 14.28 -2.11
C CYS A 63 2.86 13.42 -1.05
N PHE A 64 1.55 13.18 -1.20
CA PHE A 64 0.81 12.12 -0.54
C PHE A 64 0.73 10.90 -1.47
N ALA A 65 1.24 9.75 -1.05
CA ALA A 65 1.26 8.53 -1.86
C ALA A 65 0.45 7.41 -1.22
N GLY A 66 -0.38 6.72 -2.01
CA GLY A 66 -1.24 5.67 -1.47
C GLY A 66 -2.01 4.88 -2.51
N HIS A 67 -2.90 4.02 -2.04
CA HIS A 67 -3.64 3.10 -2.89
C HIS A 67 -5.15 3.08 -2.58
N THR A 68 -5.94 2.80 -3.61
CA THR A 68 -7.41 2.79 -3.55
C THR A 68 -8.00 1.40 -3.58
N ASP A 69 -7.22 0.42 -4.05
CA ASP A 69 -7.56 -0.98 -3.98
C ASP A 69 -7.44 -1.53 -2.56
N VAL A 70 -8.04 -2.70 -2.34
CA VAL A 70 -8.09 -3.37 -1.06
C VAL A 70 -8.09 -4.89 -1.25
N VAL A 71 -7.43 -5.63 -0.35
CA VAL A 71 -7.50 -7.11 -0.37
C VAL A 71 -8.92 -7.67 -0.29
N PRO A 72 -9.16 -8.87 -0.86
CA PRO A 72 -10.39 -9.63 -0.71
C PRO A 72 -10.94 -9.67 0.72
N THR A 73 -12.26 -9.68 0.85
CA THR A 73 -12.95 -9.64 2.15
C THR A 73 -12.85 -10.96 2.92
N GLY A 74 -12.51 -12.06 2.25
CA GLY A 74 -12.82 -13.39 2.74
C GLY A 74 -14.35 -13.64 2.77
N PRO A 75 -14.81 -14.68 3.49
CA PRO A 75 -16.23 -15.03 3.58
C PRO A 75 -17.03 -13.94 4.31
N LEU A 76 -18.12 -13.46 3.69
CA LEU A 76 -18.89 -12.31 4.18
C LEU A 76 -19.61 -12.62 5.51
N GLU A 77 -19.97 -13.88 5.75
CA GLU A 77 -20.60 -14.36 6.97
C GLU A 77 -19.69 -14.30 8.21
N GLN A 78 -18.38 -14.08 8.02
CA GLN A 78 -17.43 -13.84 9.12
C GLN A 78 -17.36 -12.36 9.52
N TRP A 79 -17.96 -11.46 8.74
CA TRP A 79 -18.07 -10.05 9.07
C TRP A 79 -19.35 -9.75 9.87
N SER A 80 -19.26 -8.88 10.88
CA SER A 80 -20.42 -8.42 11.66
C SER A 80 -21.31 -7.41 10.91
N SER A 81 -20.88 -6.93 9.75
CA SER A 81 -21.54 -5.96 8.87
C SER A 81 -20.93 -6.07 7.47
N ASP A 82 -21.64 -5.72 6.39
CA ASP A 82 -21.07 -5.77 5.03
C ASP A 82 -19.76 -4.94 4.99
N PRO A 83 -18.62 -5.50 4.55
CA PRO A 83 -17.33 -4.81 4.51
C PRO A 83 -17.33 -3.51 3.69
N PHE A 84 -18.27 -3.35 2.76
CA PHE A 84 -18.44 -2.14 1.94
C PHE A 84 -19.71 -1.34 2.31
N ALA A 85 -20.31 -1.61 3.47
CA ALA A 85 -21.25 -0.71 4.12
C ALA A 85 -20.58 -0.16 5.40
N PRO A 86 -19.90 1.00 5.35
CA PRO A 86 -19.12 1.50 6.48
C PRO A 86 -20.00 1.85 7.68
N VAL A 87 -19.75 1.21 8.83
CA VAL A 87 -20.53 1.37 10.07
C VAL A 87 -19.65 1.90 11.20
N GLU A 88 -20.09 2.97 11.86
CA GLU A 88 -19.57 3.35 13.19
C GLU A 88 -20.15 2.42 14.26
N ARG A 89 -19.29 1.78 15.06
CA ARG A 89 -19.64 0.98 16.24
C ARG A 89 -18.56 1.13 17.30
N ASP A 90 -18.96 1.34 18.55
CA ASP A 90 -18.04 1.45 19.71
C ASP A 90 -16.85 2.42 19.50
N GLY A 91 -17.11 3.55 18.83
CA GLY A 91 -16.12 4.58 18.52
C GLY A 91 -15.16 4.25 17.37
N GLN A 92 -15.40 3.17 16.63
CA GLN A 92 -14.57 2.71 15.51
C GLN A 92 -15.38 2.66 14.21
N LEU A 93 -14.74 2.99 13.08
CA LEU A 93 -15.30 2.84 11.74
C LEU A 93 -14.92 1.47 11.17
N TYR A 94 -15.90 0.61 10.94
CA TYR A 94 -15.72 -0.72 10.36
C TYR A 94 -15.98 -0.73 8.86
N GLY A 95 -15.06 -1.33 8.11
CA GLY A 95 -15.19 -1.62 6.68
C GLY A 95 -13.85 -2.04 6.08
N ARG A 96 -13.86 -2.74 4.93
CA ARG A 96 -12.63 -3.08 4.21
C ARG A 96 -12.00 -1.80 3.68
N GLY A 97 -10.74 -1.58 4.05
CA GLY A 97 -9.97 -0.38 3.73
C GLY A 97 -10.12 0.77 4.72
N ALA A 98 -10.87 0.61 5.82
CA ALA A 98 -11.02 1.65 6.84
C ALA A 98 -9.68 2.07 7.46
N ALA A 99 -8.82 1.09 7.78
CA ALA A 99 -7.44 1.32 8.23
C ALA A 99 -6.45 1.39 7.06
N ASP A 100 -6.73 0.67 5.96
CA ASP A 100 -5.70 0.27 4.99
C ASP A 100 -6.16 0.47 3.53
N MET A 101 -5.96 1.64 2.91
CA MET A 101 -5.54 2.91 3.54
C MET A 101 -6.50 4.06 3.25
N LYS A 102 -7.78 3.75 2.94
CA LYS A 102 -8.80 4.75 2.56
C LYS A 102 -9.08 5.77 3.67
N GLY A 103 -8.93 5.39 4.94
CA GLY A 103 -8.99 6.32 6.07
C GLY A 103 -7.91 7.41 6.03
N SER A 104 -6.68 7.06 5.65
CA SER A 104 -5.58 8.01 5.47
C SER A 104 -5.82 8.96 4.30
N ILE A 105 -6.27 8.42 3.15
CA ILE A 105 -6.67 9.23 1.97
C ILE A 105 -7.74 10.26 2.34
N ALA A 106 -8.76 9.84 3.09
CA ALA A 106 -9.83 10.70 3.58
C ALA A 106 -9.34 11.79 4.55
N ALA A 107 -8.42 11.44 5.45
CA ALA A 107 -7.81 12.38 6.40
C ALA A 107 -6.97 13.45 5.69
N TRP A 108 -6.14 13.05 4.71
CA TRP A 108 -5.35 13.97 3.91
C TRP A 108 -6.22 14.90 3.06
N LEU A 109 -7.31 14.39 2.48
CA LEU A 109 -8.21 15.19 1.66
C LEU A 109 -8.87 16.29 2.51
N ALA A 110 -9.37 15.95 3.70
CA ALA A 110 -9.92 16.94 4.63
C ALA A 110 -8.86 17.94 5.10
N ALA A 111 -7.64 17.48 5.40
CA ALA A 111 -6.53 18.36 5.80
C ALA A 111 -6.09 19.32 4.68
N VAL A 112 -6.10 18.87 3.42
CA VAL A 112 -5.82 19.73 2.24
C VAL A 112 -6.98 20.69 1.97
N GLU A 113 -8.24 20.25 2.12
CA GLU A 113 -9.42 21.13 2.03
C GLU A 113 -9.37 22.26 3.09
N GLU A 114 -8.89 21.97 4.30
CA GLU A 114 -8.76 22.96 5.39
C GLU A 114 -7.53 23.85 5.22
N PHE A 115 -6.36 23.26 4.95
CA PHE A 115 -5.12 24.00 4.69
C PHE A 115 -5.24 24.99 3.54
N LEU A 116 -5.88 24.62 2.43
CA LEU A 116 -6.06 25.51 1.28
C LEU A 116 -7.12 26.61 1.51
N ALA A 117 -8.06 26.40 2.43
CA ALA A 117 -9.01 27.43 2.83
C ALA A 117 -8.33 28.52 3.70
N GLU A 118 -7.39 28.12 4.56
CA GLU A 118 -6.62 29.04 5.40
C GLU A 118 -5.42 29.67 4.65
N HIS A 119 -4.84 28.93 3.70
CA HIS A 119 -3.61 29.28 2.98
C HIS A 119 -3.74 29.07 1.46
N PRO A 120 -4.62 29.81 0.75
CA PRO A 120 -4.84 29.64 -0.69
C PRO A 120 -3.58 29.89 -1.53
N GLU A 121 -2.75 30.86 -1.10
CA GLU A 121 -1.48 31.27 -1.72
C GLU A 121 -0.25 30.66 -0.99
N HIS A 122 -0.36 29.41 -0.52
CA HIS A 122 0.76 28.74 0.14
C HIS A 122 1.99 28.63 -0.79
N PRO A 123 3.21 28.71 -0.25
CA PRO A 123 4.42 28.45 -1.04
C PRO A 123 4.55 26.96 -1.37
N GLY A 124 5.39 26.65 -2.36
CA GLY A 124 5.71 25.29 -2.79
C GLY A 124 4.59 24.62 -3.61
N SER A 125 4.53 23.29 -3.53
CA SER A 125 3.56 22.47 -4.24
C SER A 125 3.06 21.32 -3.37
N ILE A 126 1.80 20.92 -3.57
CA ILE A 126 1.22 19.70 -3.01
C ILE A 126 0.91 18.76 -4.17
N ALA A 127 1.19 17.48 -4.01
CA ALA A 127 0.80 16.46 -4.98
C ALA A 127 0.24 15.19 -4.34
N TRP A 128 -0.42 14.39 -5.17
CA TRP A 128 -1.01 13.11 -4.86
C TRP A 128 -0.55 12.09 -5.90
N LEU A 129 -0.09 10.94 -5.44
CA LEU A 129 0.25 9.78 -6.27
C LEU A 129 -0.58 8.61 -5.78
N ILE A 130 -1.62 8.24 -6.53
CA ILE A 130 -2.58 7.21 -6.12
C ILE A 130 -2.59 6.08 -7.14
N THR A 131 -2.56 4.84 -6.65
CA THR A 131 -2.67 3.60 -7.45
C THR A 131 -3.93 2.80 -7.07
N SER A 132 -4.21 1.75 -7.87
CA SER A 132 -5.20 0.71 -7.60
C SER A 132 -4.60 -0.70 -7.71
N ASP A 133 -3.27 -0.83 -7.63
CA ASP A 133 -2.57 -2.11 -7.48
C ASP A 133 -1.31 -1.89 -6.62
N GLU A 134 -1.52 -1.86 -5.30
CA GLU A 134 -0.43 -1.99 -4.31
C GLU A 134 -0.41 -3.42 -3.77
N GLU A 135 -1.58 -3.93 -3.38
CA GLU A 135 -1.77 -5.22 -2.68
C GLU A 135 -1.63 -6.45 -3.61
N GLY A 136 -1.49 -6.22 -4.91
CA GLY A 136 -1.39 -7.24 -5.95
C GLY A 136 0.02 -7.41 -6.51
N PRO A 137 0.18 -7.61 -7.83
CA PRO A 137 1.51 -7.69 -8.45
C PRO A 137 2.26 -6.34 -8.46
N ALA A 138 1.56 -5.21 -8.38
CA ALA A 138 2.07 -3.83 -8.38
C ALA A 138 2.99 -3.45 -9.56
N ILE A 139 2.98 -4.24 -10.66
CA ILE A 139 3.89 -4.05 -11.80
C ILE A 139 3.51 -2.90 -12.73
N ASP A 140 2.23 -2.50 -12.72
CA ASP A 140 1.68 -1.39 -13.50
C ASP A 140 1.05 -0.30 -12.61
N GLY A 141 1.27 -0.39 -11.29
CA GLY A 141 0.83 0.59 -10.29
C GLY A 141 1.78 1.79 -10.13
N THR A 142 2.04 2.20 -8.89
CA THR A 142 2.89 3.35 -8.51
C THR A 142 4.23 3.43 -9.26
N VAL A 143 4.84 2.29 -9.59
CA VAL A 143 6.10 2.24 -10.36
C VAL A 143 5.99 3.00 -11.70
N ARG A 144 4.86 2.90 -12.42
CA ARG A 144 4.64 3.60 -13.70
C ARG A 144 4.58 5.11 -13.55
N VAL A 145 3.96 5.58 -12.47
CA VAL A 145 3.90 7.01 -12.17
C VAL A 145 5.29 7.53 -11.82
N VAL A 146 6.08 6.78 -11.04
CA VAL A 146 7.46 7.15 -10.71
C VAL A 146 8.36 7.14 -11.96
N GLU A 147 8.23 6.16 -12.85
CA GLU A 147 8.92 6.12 -14.15
C GLU A 147 8.59 7.35 -15.01
N MET A 148 7.30 7.73 -15.09
CA MET A 148 6.84 8.93 -15.81
C MET A 148 7.43 10.23 -15.22
N LEU A 149 7.35 10.39 -13.89
CA LEU A 149 7.88 11.57 -13.20
C LEU A 149 9.40 11.70 -13.38
N ALA A 150 10.14 10.58 -13.29
CA ALA A 150 11.57 10.53 -13.53
C ALA A 150 11.92 10.90 -14.99
N ALA A 151 11.16 10.40 -15.97
CA ALA A 151 11.38 10.68 -17.39
C ALA A 151 11.22 12.18 -17.75
N ARG A 152 10.39 12.93 -17.01
CA ARG A 152 10.26 14.39 -17.13
C ARG A 152 11.03 15.19 -16.08
N ASN A 153 11.91 14.53 -15.31
CA ASN A 153 12.75 15.12 -14.28
C ASN A 153 11.95 15.90 -13.20
N GLU A 154 10.75 15.41 -12.87
CA GLU A 154 9.91 15.96 -11.80
C GLU A 154 10.34 15.38 -10.44
N ARG A 155 10.91 16.23 -9.59
CA ARG A 155 11.45 15.84 -8.29
C ARG A 155 10.47 16.14 -7.16
N ILE A 156 10.21 15.12 -6.33
CA ILE A 156 9.49 15.24 -5.06
C ILE A 156 10.51 15.53 -3.96
N ASP A 157 10.25 16.52 -3.09
CA ASP A 157 11.15 16.89 -1.99
C ASP A 157 10.82 16.13 -0.70
N ALA A 158 9.54 15.83 -0.46
CA ALA A 158 9.08 14.97 0.63
C ALA A 158 7.88 14.12 0.18
N CYS A 159 7.80 12.87 0.63
CA CYS A 159 6.68 11.97 0.36
C CYS A 159 6.16 11.39 1.68
N ILE A 160 4.83 11.39 1.85
CA ILE A 160 4.13 10.79 2.97
C ILE A 160 3.29 9.64 2.40
N VAL A 161 3.66 8.41 2.74
CA VAL A 161 2.88 7.21 2.40
C VAL A 161 1.91 6.91 3.53
N GLY A 162 0.63 6.68 3.21
CA GLY A 162 -0.47 6.66 4.18
C GLY A 162 -0.80 5.31 4.79
N GLU A 163 0.10 4.35 4.62
CA GLU A 163 0.10 3.04 5.26
C GLU A 163 -0.27 3.11 6.75
N PRO A 164 -1.02 2.14 7.30
CA PRO A 164 -1.21 2.01 8.73
C PRO A 164 0.12 1.68 9.43
N THR A 165 0.75 2.71 10.02
CA THR A 165 2.09 2.61 10.65
C THR A 165 2.07 2.37 12.15
N CYS A 166 1.00 2.80 12.83
CA CYS A 166 0.87 2.80 14.29
C CYS A 166 0.69 1.39 14.86
N ASN A 167 1.16 1.16 16.09
CA ASN A 167 1.09 -0.14 16.75
C ASN A 167 -0.03 -0.23 17.79
N THR A 168 -0.15 0.79 18.65
CA THR A 168 -1.06 0.81 19.82
C THR A 168 -1.87 2.09 19.91
N THR A 169 -1.28 3.24 19.60
CA THR A 169 -1.93 4.55 19.64
C THR A 169 -1.52 5.39 18.44
N PHE A 170 -2.42 6.24 17.94
CA PHE A 170 -2.15 7.10 16.80
C PHE A 170 -0.88 7.96 17.02
N GLY A 171 0.04 7.91 16.07
CA GLY A 171 1.31 8.65 16.11
C GLY A 171 2.45 7.97 16.87
N ASP A 172 2.28 6.75 17.41
CA ASP A 172 3.35 6.07 18.16
C ASP A 172 4.52 5.58 17.29
N ILE A 173 4.28 5.32 16.00
CA ILE A 173 5.27 4.86 15.04
C ILE A 173 5.05 5.54 13.69
N MET A 174 6.15 5.99 13.08
CA MET A 174 6.25 6.28 11.64
C MET A 174 7.31 5.36 11.02
N LYS A 175 7.23 5.11 9.71
CA LYS A 175 8.21 4.30 8.97
C LYS A 175 9.08 5.21 8.10
N ASN A 176 10.37 5.33 8.42
CA ASN A 176 11.37 6.02 7.58
C ASN A 176 12.04 5.09 6.55
N GLY A 177 11.70 3.80 6.56
CA GLY A 177 12.19 2.78 5.64
C GLY A 177 11.42 1.46 5.76
N ARG A 178 11.64 0.57 4.78
CA ARG A 178 11.14 -0.81 4.76
C ARG A 178 12.26 -1.75 4.31
N ARG A 179 12.23 -3.00 4.76
CA ARG A 179 13.15 -4.05 4.27
C ARG A 179 12.81 -4.37 2.81
N GLY A 180 13.81 -4.72 2.00
CA GLY A 180 13.58 -5.37 0.72
C GLY A 180 13.00 -6.79 0.92
N SER A 181 12.41 -7.35 -0.15
CA SER A 181 11.95 -8.75 -0.17
C SER A 181 12.58 -9.49 -1.35
N LEU A 182 13.11 -10.69 -1.09
CA LEU A 182 13.70 -11.57 -2.09
C LEU A 182 13.10 -12.97 -1.93
N HIS A 183 12.39 -13.42 -2.97
CA HIS A 183 11.74 -14.74 -2.98
C HIS A 183 12.51 -15.72 -3.88
N GLY A 184 12.82 -16.91 -3.36
CA GLY A 184 13.48 -17.99 -4.11
C GLY A 184 12.62 -19.25 -4.18
N ARG A 185 12.35 -19.77 -5.39
CA ARG A 185 11.64 -21.05 -5.58
C ARG A 185 12.62 -22.20 -5.82
N LEU A 186 13.03 -22.88 -4.75
CA LEU A 186 13.92 -24.04 -4.82
C LEU A 186 13.15 -25.32 -5.16
N ARG A 187 13.71 -26.18 -6.04
CA ARG A 187 13.21 -27.54 -6.31
C ARG A 187 14.31 -28.57 -6.09
N VAL A 188 14.30 -29.23 -4.94
CA VAL A 188 15.22 -30.32 -4.61
C VAL A 188 14.77 -31.61 -5.32
N LYS A 189 15.68 -32.25 -6.05
CA LYS A 189 15.39 -33.47 -6.83
C LYS A 189 15.88 -34.71 -6.10
N GLY A 190 14.97 -35.66 -5.86
CA GLY A 190 15.27 -36.98 -5.33
C GLY A 190 15.22 -38.08 -6.40
N ILE A 191 15.16 -39.34 -5.94
CA ILE A 191 14.86 -40.52 -6.77
C ILE A 191 13.70 -41.24 -6.08
N GLN A 192 12.60 -41.46 -6.79
CA GLN A 192 11.40 -42.10 -6.25
C GLN A 192 11.63 -43.60 -6.05
N ALA A 193 11.27 -44.11 -4.87
CA ALA A 193 11.26 -45.53 -4.54
C ALA A 193 10.17 -45.83 -3.50
N HIS A 194 9.85 -47.12 -3.31
CA HIS A 194 8.97 -47.56 -2.25
C HIS A 194 9.65 -47.39 -0.88
N ILE A 195 8.93 -46.89 0.13
CA ILE A 195 9.51 -46.51 1.44
C ILE A 195 10.24 -47.66 2.18
N ALA A 196 9.79 -48.91 1.99
CA ALA A 196 10.45 -50.09 2.55
C ALA A 196 11.82 -50.44 1.91
N TYR A 197 12.16 -49.83 0.76
CA TYR A 197 13.42 -50.05 0.04
C TYR A 197 14.16 -48.72 -0.18
N PRO A 198 14.55 -47.99 0.89
CA PRO A 198 15.06 -46.63 0.79
C PRO A 198 16.38 -46.54 0.00
N HIS A 199 17.15 -47.64 -0.08
CA HIS A 199 18.39 -47.74 -0.84
C HIS A 199 18.19 -47.69 -2.37
N LEU A 200 16.96 -47.90 -2.87
CA LEU A 200 16.61 -47.75 -4.28
C LEU A 200 16.24 -46.31 -4.66
N GLY A 201 16.13 -45.40 -3.69
CA GLY A 201 15.68 -44.02 -3.88
C GLY A 201 16.60 -43.00 -3.22
N LYS A 202 16.18 -41.74 -3.29
CA LYS A 202 16.79 -40.62 -2.56
C LYS A 202 15.67 -39.68 -2.12
N ASN A 203 15.40 -39.60 -0.82
CA ASN A 203 14.37 -38.71 -0.29
C ASN A 203 14.85 -37.25 -0.38
N PRO A 204 14.20 -36.38 -1.19
CA PRO A 204 14.62 -34.98 -1.33
C PRO A 204 14.53 -34.20 -0.02
N VAL A 205 13.63 -34.57 0.90
CA VAL A 205 13.53 -33.93 2.23
C VAL A 205 14.79 -34.17 3.05
N HIS A 206 15.29 -35.42 3.08
CA HIS A 206 16.52 -35.76 3.82
C HIS A 206 17.76 -35.12 3.17
N LEU A 207 17.78 -34.97 1.84
CA LEU A 207 18.84 -34.27 1.12
C LEU A 207 18.84 -32.76 1.39
N ALA A 208 17.65 -32.16 1.55
CA ALA A 208 17.49 -30.73 1.81
C ALA A 208 17.75 -30.34 3.28
N ALA A 209 17.48 -31.24 4.22
CA ALA A 209 17.49 -30.94 5.66
C ALA A 209 18.79 -30.27 6.17
N PRO A 210 20.01 -30.68 5.78
CA PRO A 210 21.23 -30.00 6.21
C PRO A 210 21.32 -28.55 5.71
N ALA A 211 20.98 -28.31 4.43
CA ALA A 211 21.00 -26.97 3.84
C ALA A 211 19.90 -26.06 4.42
N ILE A 212 18.73 -26.60 4.73
CA ILE A 212 17.66 -25.86 5.42
C ILE A 212 18.10 -25.49 6.85
N ALA A 213 18.75 -26.42 7.57
CA ALA A 213 19.25 -26.16 8.91
C ALA A 213 20.37 -25.09 8.92
N GLU A 214 21.25 -25.10 7.91
CA GLU A 214 22.26 -24.06 7.71
C GLU A 214 21.59 -22.70 7.46
N LEU A 215 20.71 -22.59 6.46
CA LEU A 215 20.01 -21.34 6.12
C LEU A 215 19.17 -20.76 7.28
N ALA A 216 18.57 -21.63 8.10
CA ALA A 216 17.80 -21.24 9.28
C ALA A 216 18.67 -20.76 10.45
N ALA A 217 19.94 -21.19 10.51
CA ALA A 217 20.89 -20.82 11.56
C ALA A 217 21.83 -19.66 11.17
N THR A 218 21.89 -19.31 9.87
CA THR A 218 22.70 -18.20 9.37
C THR A 218 22.24 -16.85 9.94
N GLU A 219 23.16 -16.15 10.60
CA GLU A 219 23.08 -14.70 10.82
C GLU A 219 23.44 -14.00 9.50
N TRP A 220 22.46 -13.37 8.86
CA TRP A 220 22.63 -12.77 7.53
C TRP A 220 23.32 -11.41 7.58
N ASP A 221 23.00 -10.62 8.61
CA ASP A 221 23.68 -9.40 9.03
C ASP A 221 23.27 -9.07 10.47
N ALA A 222 23.92 -8.07 11.08
CA ALA A 222 23.64 -7.62 12.45
C ALA A 222 22.62 -6.46 12.54
N GLY A 223 21.96 -6.10 11.43
CA GLY A 223 21.15 -4.88 11.35
C GLY A 223 21.96 -3.58 11.49
N ASN A 224 21.29 -2.49 11.83
CA ASN A 224 21.86 -1.17 12.14
C ASN A 224 20.87 -0.30 12.94
N GLU A 225 21.13 1.01 13.06
CA GLU A 225 20.27 1.96 13.81
C GLU A 225 18.83 2.09 13.26
N TYR A 226 18.59 1.78 11.98
CA TYR A 226 17.28 1.87 11.33
C TYR A 226 16.65 0.51 11.03
N PHE A 227 17.46 -0.53 10.84
CA PHE A 227 17.00 -1.84 10.36
C PHE A 227 17.33 -2.97 11.34
N PRO A 228 16.36 -3.86 11.64
CA PRO A 228 16.68 -5.13 12.29
C PRO A 228 17.49 -6.02 11.34
N PRO A 229 18.15 -7.08 11.86
CA PRO A 229 18.81 -8.10 11.05
C PRO A 229 17.97 -8.62 9.88
N THR A 230 18.63 -8.94 8.76
CA THR A 230 17.98 -9.65 7.65
C THR A 230 17.42 -11.00 8.12
N THR A 231 16.16 -11.26 7.77
CA THR A 231 15.42 -12.47 8.16
C THR A 231 15.20 -13.39 6.97
N TRP A 232 15.58 -14.67 7.09
CA TRP A 232 15.25 -15.73 6.15
C TRP A 232 14.09 -16.61 6.69
N GLN A 233 13.21 -17.09 5.81
CA GLN A 233 12.05 -17.94 6.12
C GLN A 233 11.80 -18.91 4.93
N ILE A 234 11.07 -20.02 5.17
CA ILE A 234 10.71 -21.05 4.18
C ILE A 234 9.25 -21.49 4.33
#